data_AF-T0HKC3-F1
#
_entry.id   AF-T0HKC3-F1
#
_cell.length_a   1.000
_cell.length_b   1.000
_cell.length_c   1.000
_cell.angle_alpha   90.00
_cell.angle_beta   90.00
_cell.angle_gamma   90.00
#
_symmetry.space_group_name_H-M   'P 1'
#
loop_
_entity.id
_entity.type
_entity.pdbx_description
1 polymer ?
#
loop_
_entity_poly.entity_id
_entity_poly.type
_entity_poly.pdbx_seq_one_letter_code
_entity_poly.pdbx_strand_id
1 'polypeptide(L)'
;MAQQARTDRGGSTRKDDVIQISAAAELEAMLSRADSLEGQKLSELMLASERRQAEAAILDQRTFFLDADSHEQFLAMLDALPIEAVRALQG
;
A
#
# COMPACT_ATOMS: atom_id res chain seq x y z
N MET A 1 17.26 -37.30 -12.48
CA MET A 1 17.65 -36.48 -13.64
C MET A 1 16.45 -35.61 -14.01
N ALA A 2 16.37 -34.29 -13.88
CA ALA A 2 17.06 -33.29 -13.07
C ALA A 2 16.03 -32.16 -12.90
N GLN A 3 15.77 -31.77 -11.66
CA GLN A 3 14.86 -30.67 -11.30
C GLN A 3 15.59 -29.34 -11.57
N GLN A 4 15.14 -28.57 -12.55
CA GLN A 4 15.56 -27.17 -12.70
C GLN A 4 14.67 -26.28 -11.84
N ALA A 5 14.93 -26.35 -10.53
CA ALA A 5 14.65 -25.25 -9.62
C ALA A 5 15.98 -24.52 -9.43
N ARG A 6 16.22 -23.47 -10.22
CA ARG A 6 17.31 -22.52 -10.02
C ARG A 6 16.70 -21.13 -10.21
N THR A 7 16.31 -20.50 -9.10
CA THR A 7 17.07 -19.44 -8.42
C THR A 7 16.90 -18.10 -9.12
N ASP A 8 16.07 -17.24 -8.54
CA ASP A 8 16.35 -15.81 -8.45
C ASP A 8 15.99 -15.32 -7.05
N ARG A 9 16.80 -15.76 -6.08
CA ARG A 9 17.06 -15.00 -4.85
C ARG A 9 18.39 -14.28 -5.07
N GLY A 10 18.36 -13.27 -5.95
CA GLY A 10 19.47 -12.37 -6.20
C GLY A 10 19.18 -11.03 -5.51
N GLY A 11 20.06 -10.61 -4.60
CA GLY A 11 19.89 -9.40 -3.81
C GLY A 11 19.59 -8.18 -4.67
N SER A 12 18.51 -7.48 -4.32
CA SER A 12 18.09 -6.25 -4.99
C SER A 12 19.11 -5.15 -4.68
N THR A 13 20.11 -4.99 -5.53
CA THR A 13 20.59 -3.64 -5.83
C THR A 13 19.36 -2.86 -6.27
N ARG A 14 19.01 -1.78 -5.54
CA ARG A 14 17.83 -0.95 -5.83
C ARG A 14 17.92 -0.51 -7.29
N LYS A 15 17.17 -1.16 -8.16
CA LYS A 15 17.02 -0.74 -9.54
C LYS A 15 15.79 0.15 -9.54
N ASP A 16 15.93 1.38 -10.00
CA ASP A 16 14.78 2.26 -10.17
C ASP A 16 13.90 1.63 -11.26
N ASP A 17 12.70 1.20 -10.87
CA ASP A 17 11.72 0.64 -11.79
C ASP A 17 10.99 1.77 -12.51
N VAL A 18 10.86 1.65 -13.83
CA VAL A 18 10.20 2.67 -14.68
C VAL A 18 8.73 2.32 -14.85
N ILE A 19 7.83 3.25 -14.50
CA ILE A 19 6.39 3.13 -14.69
C ILE A 19 5.98 4.02 -15.88
N GLN A 20 5.33 3.43 -16.88
CA GLN A 20 4.73 4.17 -17.99
C GLN A 20 3.24 4.37 -17.72
N ILE A 21 2.78 5.61 -17.76
CA ILE A 21 1.38 5.99 -17.50
C ILE A 21 0.82 6.65 -18.76
N SER A 22 -0.38 6.25 -19.18
CA SER A 22 -1.12 6.87 -20.28
C SER A 22 -2.30 7.66 -19.75
N ALA A 23 -2.50 8.87 -20.27
CA ALA A 23 -3.60 9.76 -19.91
C ALA A 23 -4.26 10.32 -21.17
N ALA A 24 -5.49 10.82 -21.04
CA ALA A 24 -6.09 11.63 -22.10
C ALA A 24 -5.29 12.93 -22.28
N ALA A 25 -5.18 13.41 -23.52
CA ALA A 25 -4.37 14.60 -23.84
C ALA A 25 -4.77 15.85 -23.02
N GLU A 26 -6.05 16.01 -22.73
CA GLU A 26 -6.55 17.11 -21.91
C GLU A 26 -6.04 17.04 -20.46
N LEU A 27 -6.03 15.84 -19.86
CA LEU A 27 -5.53 15.60 -18.52
C LEU A 27 -4.01 15.82 -18.45
N GLU A 28 -3.27 15.32 -19.43
CA GLU A 28 -1.82 15.56 -19.54
C GLU A 28 -1.51 17.07 -19.64
N ALA A 29 -2.23 17.81 -20.49
CA ALA A 29 -2.03 19.24 -20.65
C ALA A 29 -2.32 20.02 -19.36
N MET A 30 -3.39 19.65 -18.64
CA MET A 30 -3.73 20.25 -17.35
C MET A 30 -2.63 19.98 -16.31
N LEU A 31 -2.17 18.73 -16.21
CA LEU A 31 -1.15 18.31 -15.26
C LEU A 31 0.22 18.94 -15.55
N SER A 32 0.63 19.00 -16.82
CA SER A 32 1.87 19.65 -17.24
C SER A 32 1.87 21.16 -16.96
N ARG A 33 0.71 21.80 -17.10
CA ARG A 33 0.53 23.21 -16.71
C ARG A 33 0.68 23.41 -15.21
N ALA A 34 0.14 22.51 -14.39
CA ALA A 34 0.25 22.61 -12.93
C ALA A 34 1.70 22.49 -12.45
N ASP A 35 2.44 21.50 -12.96
CA ASP A 35 3.89 21.34 -12.73
C ASP A 35 4.66 22.63 -13.08
N SER A 36 4.39 23.20 -14.25
CA SER A 36 5.05 24.43 -14.70
C SER A 36 4.85 25.62 -13.77
N LEU A 37 3.77 25.64 -12.97
CA LEU A 37 3.49 26.71 -12.00
C LEU A 37 4.13 26.43 -10.63
N GLU A 38 4.21 25.16 -10.21
CA GLU A 38 4.77 24.75 -8.93
C GLU A 38 6.29 24.52 -8.97
N GLY A 39 6.86 24.38 -10.18
CA GLY A 39 8.28 24.09 -10.40
C GLY A 39 8.70 22.67 -10.00
N GLN A 40 7.74 21.75 -9.88
CA GLN A 40 7.96 20.36 -9.47
C GLN A 40 7.53 19.40 -10.58
N LYS A 41 8.49 18.65 -11.12
CA LYS A 41 8.28 17.69 -12.21
C LYS A 41 7.04 16.83 -12.01
N LEU A 42 6.21 16.75 -13.03
CA LEU A 42 4.96 16.01 -13.03
C LEU A 42 5.13 14.55 -12.56
N SER A 43 6.22 13.88 -12.98
CA SER A 43 6.52 12.52 -12.56
C SER A 43 6.73 12.38 -11.05
N GLU A 44 7.38 13.37 -10.42
CA GLU A 44 7.63 13.38 -8.97
C GLU A 44 6.34 13.64 -8.21
N LEU A 45 5.53 14.61 -8.67
CA LEU A 45 4.23 14.91 -8.08
C LEU A 45 3.29 13.71 -8.16
N MET A 46 3.18 13.08 -9.34
CA MET A 46 2.33 11.89 -9.53
C MET A 46 2.80 10.74 -8.63
N LEU A 47 4.08 10.40 -8.61
CA LEU A 47 4.59 9.32 -7.76
C LEU A 47 4.35 9.60 -6.27
N ALA A 48 4.51 10.85 -5.81
CA ALA A 48 4.25 11.22 -4.43
C ALA A 48 2.77 11.10 -4.06
N SER A 49 1.87 11.51 -4.96
CA SER A 49 0.42 11.37 -4.80
C SER A 49 0.00 9.90 -4.75
N GLU A 50 0.42 9.10 -5.72
CA GLU A 50 0.10 7.67 -5.80
C GLU A 50 0.66 6.90 -4.60
N ARG A 51 1.87 7.23 -4.14
CA ARG A 51 2.44 6.66 -2.91
C ARG A 51 1.53 6.92 -1.72
N ARG A 52 1.11 8.18 -1.51
CA ARG A 52 0.25 8.54 -0.38
C ARG A 52 -1.10 7.81 -0.46
N GLN A 53 -1.66 7.72 -1.66
CA GLN A 53 -2.93 7.03 -1.90
C GLN A 53 -2.80 5.52 -1.61
N ALA A 54 -1.73 4.89 -2.08
CA ALA A 54 -1.44 3.48 -1.82
C ALA A 54 -1.24 3.21 -0.32
N GLU A 55 -0.49 4.06 0.37
CA GLU A 55 -0.29 3.97 1.82
C GLU A 55 -1.61 4.10 2.58
N ALA A 56 -2.45 5.07 2.21
CA ALA A 56 -3.76 5.26 2.82
C ALA A 56 -4.66 4.04 2.61
N ALA A 57 -4.69 3.48 1.39
CA ALA A 57 -5.48 2.29 1.07
C ALA A 57 -4.99 1.05 1.83
N ILE A 58 -3.67 0.89 1.99
CA ILE A 58 -3.08 -0.21 2.78
C ILE A 58 -3.38 -0.03 4.28
N LEU A 59 -3.33 1.21 4.78
CA LEU A 59 -3.62 1.50 6.18
C LEU A 59 -5.10 1.32 6.50
N ASP A 60 -6.00 1.77 5.62
CA ASP A 60 -7.44 1.55 5.73
C ASP A 60 -7.78 0.06 5.81
N GLN A 61 -7.14 -0.78 4.98
CA GLN A 61 -7.27 -2.24 5.04
C GLN A 61 -6.83 -2.84 6.39
N ARG A 62 -6.02 -2.14 7.19
CA ARG A 62 -5.58 -2.57 8.52
C ARG A 62 -6.44 -1.98 9.64
N THR A 63 -7.19 -0.91 9.38
CA THR A 63 -8.00 -0.21 10.38
C THR A 63 -9.47 -0.55 10.16
N PHE A 64 -9.99 -1.47 10.96
CA PHE A 64 -11.42 -1.74 11.01
C PHE A 64 -12.08 -0.73 11.94
N PHE A 65 -13.04 0.03 11.41
CA PHE A 65 -13.89 0.89 12.22
C PHE A 65 -15.04 0.06 12.78
N LEU A 66 -15.18 0.06 14.11
CA LEU A 66 -16.32 -0.53 14.80
C LEU A 66 -17.13 0.61 15.40
N ASP A 67 -18.45 0.56 15.25
CA ASP A 67 -19.35 1.34 16.09
C ASP A 67 -19.27 0.87 17.55
N ALA A 68 -19.87 1.62 18.47
CA ALA A 68 -19.76 1.36 19.90
C ALA A 68 -20.23 -0.06 20.29
N ASP A 69 -21.33 -0.52 19.71
CA ASP A 69 -21.92 -1.83 20.01
C ASP A 69 -21.04 -2.95 19.46
N SER A 70 -20.54 -2.79 18.23
CA SER A 70 -19.59 -3.72 17.59
C SER A 70 -18.25 -3.77 18.34
N HIS A 71 -17.81 -2.65 18.91
CA HIS A 71 -16.61 -2.57 19.72
C HIS A 71 -16.75 -3.31 21.06
N GLU A 72 -17.87 -3.16 21.77
CA GLU A 72 -18.14 -3.90 23.00
C GLU A 72 -18.20 -5.42 22.75
N GLN A 73 -18.85 -5.85 21.67
CA GLN A 73 -18.89 -7.26 21.28
C GLN A 73 -17.51 -7.81 20.93
N PHE A 74 -16.68 -7.02 20.25
CA PHE A 74 -15.30 -7.38 19.96
C PHE A 74 -14.48 -7.57 21.23
N LEU A 75 -14.59 -6.66 22.21
CA LEU A 75 -13.92 -6.79 23.50
C LEU A 75 -14.37 -8.04 24.28
N ALA A 76 -15.69 -8.27 24.35
CA ALA A 76 -16.23 -9.47 25.00
C ALA A 76 -15.74 -10.76 24.35
N MET A 77 -15.56 -10.78 23.02
CA MET A 77 -14.97 -11.90 22.30
C MET A 77 -13.49 -12.09 22.65
N LEU A 78 -12.70 -11.00 22.71
CA LEU A 78 -11.29 -11.07 23.10
C LEU A 78 -11.11 -11.59 24.53
N ASP A 79 -11.94 -11.14 25.46
CA ASP A 79 -11.90 -11.56 26.86
C ASP A 79 -12.32 -13.03 27.05
N ALA A 80 -13.11 -13.58 26.12
CA ALA A 80 -13.53 -14.97 26.11
C ALA A 80 -12.57 -15.92 25.36
N LEU A 81 -11.50 -15.41 24.74
CA LEU A 81 -10.56 -16.26 24.00
C LEU A 81 -9.77 -17.16 24.95
N PRO A 82 -9.67 -18.48 24.67
CA PRO A 82 -8.80 -19.36 25.43
C PRO A 82 -7.33 -18.91 25.27
N ILE A 83 -6.56 -18.96 26.36
CA ILE A 83 -5.16 -18.46 26.46
C ILE A 83 -4.25 -19.04 25.35
N GLU A 84 -4.54 -20.25 24.89
CA GLU A 84 -3.85 -20.93 23.78
C GLU A 84 -3.98 -20.15 22.44
N ALA A 85 -5.15 -19.55 22.17
CA ALA A 85 -5.43 -18.77 20.96
C ALA A 85 -4.74 -17.40 20.98
N VAL A 86 -4.61 -16.80 22.16
CA VAL A 86 -3.91 -15.51 22.34
C VAL A 86 -2.42 -15.65 22.04
N ARG A 87 -1.81 -16.80 22.35
CA ARG A 87 -0.39 -17.06 22.12
C ARG A 87 -0.03 -17.24 20.63
N ALA A 88 -0.98 -17.65 19.79
CA ALA A 88 -0.80 -17.82 18.34
C ALA A 88 -0.82 -16.49 17.56
N LEU A 89 -1.32 -15.40 18.16
CA LEU A 89 -1.38 -14.06 17.57
C LEU A 89 -0.16 -13.19 17.94
N GLN A 90 0.78 -13.72 18.72
CA GLN A 90 1.97 -13.00 19.23
C GLN A 90 3.31 -13.42 18.58
N GLY A 91 3.27 -14.24 17.52
CA GLY A 91 4.45 -14.65 16.74
C GLY A 91 4.33 -14.28 15.27
#